data_AF-C7BUC5-F1
#
_entry.id   AF-C7BUC5-F1
#
_cell.length_a   1.000
_cell.length_b   1.000
_cell.length_c   1.000
_cell.angle_alpha   90.00
_cell.angle_beta   90.00
_cell.angle_gamma   90.00
#
_symmetry.space_group_name_H-M   'P 1'
#
loop_
_entity.id
_entity.type
_entity.pdbx_description
1 polymer ?
#
loop_
_entity_poly.entity_id
_entity_poly.type
_entity_poly.pdbx_seq_one_letter_code
_entity_poly.pdbx_strand_id
1 'polypeptide(L)'
;VWSYRQYLVSKLGLWTVGELGATQNMIEDDVRNNSAWSHRFYLVFSDPAHSTPDSVPTAHDPKVPDSIIDRELRYARDKILLAPQNQSPWNYLRGVLAKGGRGCDSEAEFAEQFITGLGEEAEDVRSSHALDFLAEAYLLRGDRERAKLCLRRLAEKWDPVREGYWNYRAKEL
;
A
#
# COMPACT_ATOMS: atom_id res chain seq x y z
N VAL A 1 -15.55 16.84 5.75
CA VAL A 1 -16.10 15.75 6.59
C VAL A 1 -14.98 14.96 7.27
N TRP A 2 -14.09 14.29 6.52
CA TRP A 2 -13.02 13.46 7.10
C TRP A 2 -12.01 14.20 7.98
N SER A 3 -11.51 15.37 7.56
CA SER A 3 -10.61 16.19 8.38
C SER A 3 -11.22 16.60 9.72
N TYR A 4 -12.52 16.90 9.74
CA TYR A 4 -13.25 17.20 10.97
C TYR A 4 -13.42 15.96 11.85
N ARG A 5 -13.67 14.79 11.26
CA ARG A 5 -13.73 13.51 11.98
C ARG A 5 -12.38 13.17 12.63
N GLN A 6 -11.28 13.33 11.89
CA GLN A 6 -9.92 13.17 12.44
C GLN A 6 -9.64 14.14 13.59
N TYR A 7 -10.02 15.41 13.43
CA TYR A 7 -9.92 16.41 14.49
C TYR A 7 -10.67 15.98 15.76
N LEU A 8 -11.92 15.52 15.63
CA LEU A 8 -12.71 15.05 16.78
C LEU A 8 -12.07 13.83 17.45
N VAL A 9 -11.53 12.89 16.67
CA VAL A 9 -10.83 11.72 17.20
C VAL A 9 -9.65 12.15 18.09
N SER A 10 -8.78 13.04 17.61
CA SER A 10 -7.67 13.53 18.43
C SER A 10 -8.13 14.36 19.61
N LYS A 11 -9.08 15.28 19.38
CA LYS A 11 -9.49 16.26 20.39
C LYS A 11 -10.21 15.60 21.56
N LEU A 12 -10.95 14.53 21.31
CA LEU A 12 -11.74 13.80 22.30
C LEU A 12 -11.13 12.45 22.70
N GLY A 13 -9.98 12.07 22.12
CA GLY A 13 -9.31 10.80 22.41
C GLY A 13 -10.09 9.56 21.92
N LEU A 14 -10.81 9.66 20.80
CA LEU A 14 -11.68 8.58 20.29
C LEU A 14 -10.94 7.52 19.47
N TRP A 15 -9.73 7.14 19.90
CA TRP A 15 -8.92 6.06 19.32
C TRP A 15 -9.48 4.68 19.70
N THR A 16 -10.75 4.45 19.41
CA THR A 16 -11.51 3.31 19.93
C THR A 16 -11.66 2.20 18.90
N VAL A 17 -11.85 0.97 19.38
CA VAL A 17 -12.24 -0.16 18.52
C VAL A 17 -13.53 0.12 17.75
N GLY A 18 -14.45 0.90 18.33
CA GLY A 18 -15.69 1.31 17.65
C GLY A 18 -15.43 2.19 16.43
N GLU A 19 -14.52 3.16 16.54
CA GLU A 19 -14.18 4.05 15.42
C GLU A 19 -13.40 3.31 14.32
N LEU A 20 -12.48 2.41 14.71
CA LEU A 20 -11.79 1.53 13.76
C LEU A 20 -12.78 0.58 13.05
N GLY A 21 -13.74 0.01 13.79
CA GLY A 21 -14.78 -0.86 13.25
C GLY A 21 -15.73 -0.13 12.30
N ALA A 22 -16.16 1.09 12.65
CA ALA A 22 -16.97 1.92 11.76
C ALA A 22 -16.23 2.26 10.46
N THR A 23 -14.93 2.54 10.55
CA THR A 23 -14.08 2.79 9.38
C THR A 23 -13.92 1.53 8.53
N GLN A 24 -13.76 0.37 9.16
CA GLN A 24 -13.72 -0.92 8.47
C GLN A 24 -15.03 -1.18 7.71
N ASN A 25 -16.19 -0.96 8.31
CA ASN A 25 -17.48 -1.12 7.63
C ASN A 25 -17.57 -0.26 6.36
N MET A 26 -17.07 0.98 6.38
CA MET A 26 -17.05 1.83 5.18
C MET A 26 -16.13 1.30 4.07
N ILE A 27 -15.05 0.60 4.44
CA ILE A 27 -14.17 -0.10 3.48
C ILE A 27 -14.84 -1.40 2.99
N GLU A 28 -15.64 -2.07 3.82
CA GLU A 28 -16.36 -3.28 3.41
C GLU A 28 -17.50 -2.95 2.44
N ASP A 29 -18.23 -1.86 2.70
CA ASP A 29 -19.28 -1.33 1.83
C ASP A 29 -18.72 -0.86 0.48
N ASP A 30 -17.57 -0.19 0.50
CA ASP A 30 -16.82 0.17 -0.71
C ASP A 30 -15.31 0.11 -0.49
N VAL A 31 -14.69 -0.97 -0.98
CA VAL A 31 -13.24 -1.18 -0.86
C VAL A 31 -12.42 -0.10 -1.58
N ARG A 32 -13.02 0.64 -2.53
CA ARG A 32 -12.38 1.74 -3.27
C ARG A 32 -12.51 3.10 -2.57
N ASN A 33 -13.17 3.15 -1.41
CA ASN A 33 -13.31 4.39 -0.64
C ASN A 33 -11.97 4.83 -0.04
N ASN A 34 -11.18 5.57 -0.82
CA ASN A 34 -9.85 6.02 -0.44
C ASN A 34 -9.86 6.85 0.86
N SER A 35 -10.92 7.61 1.12
CA SER A 35 -11.02 8.39 2.35
C SER A 35 -11.15 7.51 3.59
N ALA A 36 -11.85 6.38 3.50
CA ALA A 36 -11.92 5.41 4.60
C ALA A 36 -10.56 4.73 4.83
N TRP A 37 -9.81 4.40 3.77
CA TRP A 37 -8.44 3.91 3.89
C TRP A 37 -7.49 4.93 4.53
N SER A 38 -7.55 6.19 4.11
CA SER A 38 -6.77 7.27 4.73
C SER A 38 -7.14 7.48 6.20
N HIS A 39 -8.43 7.40 6.54
CA HIS A 39 -8.89 7.51 7.93
C HIS A 39 -8.46 6.31 8.77
N ARG A 40 -8.50 5.09 8.22
CA ARG A 40 -7.95 3.90 8.88
C ARG A 40 -6.47 4.08 9.18
N PHE A 41 -5.69 4.59 8.21
CA PHE A 41 -4.26 4.84 8.41
C PHE A 41 -4.03 5.81 9.57
N TYR A 42 -4.79 6.90 9.59
CA TYR A 42 -4.76 7.87 10.68
C TYR A 42 -5.10 7.25 12.04
N LEU A 43 -6.19 6.49 12.14
CA LEU A 43 -6.59 5.84 13.40
C LEU A 43 -5.51 4.89 13.95
N VAL A 44 -4.84 4.16 13.06
CA VAL A 44 -3.85 3.16 13.46
C VAL A 44 -2.48 3.78 13.76
N PHE A 45 -2.05 4.76 12.96
CA PHE A 45 -0.68 5.29 12.99
C PHE A 45 -0.58 6.73 13.51
N SER A 46 -1.63 7.24 14.15
CA SER A 46 -1.62 8.53 14.84
C SER A 46 -2.17 8.47 16.27
N ASP A 47 -2.44 7.26 16.79
CA ASP A 47 -2.84 7.05 18.18
C ASP A 47 -1.65 7.30 19.12
N PRO A 48 -1.73 8.27 20.05
CA PRO A 48 -0.66 8.58 21.00
C PRO A 48 -0.21 7.41 21.87
N ALA A 49 -1.04 6.36 22.05
CA ALA A 49 -0.69 5.17 22.82
C ALA A 49 0.52 4.43 22.21
N HIS A 50 0.61 4.36 20.88
CA HIS A 50 1.58 3.53 20.16
C HIS A 50 2.14 4.17 18.89
N SER A 51 1.97 5.48 18.70
CA SER A 51 2.58 6.21 17.58
C SER A 51 3.32 7.45 18.08
N THR A 52 4.33 7.86 17.32
CA THR A 52 5.12 9.06 17.57
C THR A 52 4.38 10.27 16.98
N PRO A 53 4.16 11.34 17.76
CA PRO A 53 3.53 12.56 17.24
C PRO A 53 4.25 13.07 15.99
N ASP A 54 3.47 13.52 15.01
CA ASP A 54 3.95 14.09 13.74
C ASP A 54 4.85 13.16 12.90
N SER A 55 4.85 11.86 13.19
CA SER A 55 5.59 10.88 12.40
C SER A 55 5.07 10.81 10.96
N VAL A 56 5.95 11.13 10.01
CA VAL A 56 5.62 11.17 8.58
C VAL A 56 5.04 9.82 8.12
N PRO A 57 3.97 9.79 7.30
CA PRO A 57 3.34 8.54 6.85
C PRO A 57 4.30 7.56 6.16
N THR A 58 5.33 8.07 5.49
CA THR A 58 6.32 7.31 4.72
C THR A 58 7.62 7.05 5.49
N ALA A 59 7.62 7.20 6.81
CA ALA A 59 8.77 6.97 7.66
C ALA A 59 8.50 5.87 8.69
N HIS A 60 9.56 5.15 9.07
CA HIS A 60 9.54 4.19 10.16
C HIS A 60 9.20 4.86 11.48
N ASP A 61 8.25 4.28 12.22
CA ASP A 61 7.89 4.71 13.56
C ASP A 61 8.11 3.56 14.55
N PRO A 62 9.26 3.51 15.25
CA PRO A 62 9.63 2.40 16.13
C PRO A 62 8.70 2.26 17.34
N LYS A 63 7.82 3.23 17.60
CA LYS A 63 6.83 3.15 18.68
C LYS A 63 5.65 2.26 18.31
N VAL A 64 5.42 2.00 17.01
CA VAL A 64 4.33 1.15 16.54
C VAL A 64 4.71 -0.33 16.71
N PRO A 65 3.96 -1.10 17.52
CA PRO A 65 4.25 -2.51 17.72
C PRO A 65 4.14 -3.34 16.45
N ASP A 66 5.04 -4.32 16.29
CA ASP A 66 5.01 -5.28 15.17
C ASP A 66 3.66 -6.00 15.03
N SER A 67 2.97 -6.26 16.15
CA SER A 67 1.64 -6.89 16.12
C SER A 67 0.58 -6.04 15.40
N ILE A 68 0.70 -4.70 15.45
CA ILE A 68 -0.16 -3.78 14.69
C ILE A 68 0.23 -3.81 13.21
N ILE A 69 1.53 -3.78 12.91
CA ILE A 69 2.03 -3.89 11.54
C ILE A 69 1.52 -5.19 10.89
N ASP A 70 1.70 -6.33 11.54
CA ASP A 70 1.27 -7.63 11.04
C ASP A 70 -0.24 -7.71 10.82
N ARG A 71 -1.04 -7.12 11.73
CA ARG A 71 -2.49 -7.03 11.59
C ARG A 71 -2.88 -6.22 10.35
N GLU A 72 -2.26 -5.06 10.16
CA GLU A 72 -2.57 -4.19 9.03
C GLU A 72 -2.04 -4.71 7.70
N LEU A 73 -0.90 -5.41 7.67
CA LEU A 73 -0.41 -6.12 6.48
C LEU A 73 -1.40 -7.22 6.06
N ARG A 74 -1.89 -8.04 7.01
CA ARG A 74 -2.95 -9.03 6.73
C ARG A 74 -4.21 -8.35 6.18
N TYR A 75 -4.70 -7.30 6.84
CA TYR A 75 -5.88 -6.58 6.40
C TYR A 75 -5.73 -6.01 4.98
N ALA A 76 -4.58 -5.38 4.68
CA ALA A 76 -4.30 -4.86 3.34
C ALA A 76 -4.30 -5.98 2.29
N ARG A 77 -3.61 -7.10 2.55
CA ARG A 77 -3.58 -8.27 1.65
C ARG A 77 -4.97 -8.81 1.37
N ASP A 78 -5.78 -9.00 2.40
CA ASP A 78 -7.15 -9.50 2.27
C ASP A 78 -7.98 -8.60 1.34
N LYS A 79 -7.86 -7.28 1.46
CA LYS A 79 -8.59 -6.34 0.59
C LYS A 79 -7.99 -6.21 -0.81
N ILE A 80 -6.68 -6.39 -0.98
CA ILE A 80 -6.04 -6.48 -2.31
C ILE A 80 -6.56 -7.71 -3.05
N LEU A 81 -6.69 -8.87 -2.39
CA LEU A 81 -7.23 -10.09 -3.01
C LEU A 81 -8.65 -9.89 -3.55
N LEU A 82 -9.48 -9.08 -2.88
CA LEU A 82 -10.84 -8.75 -3.32
C LEU A 82 -10.87 -7.82 -4.54
N ALA A 83 -9.94 -6.85 -4.61
CA ALA A 83 -9.88 -5.89 -5.70
C ALA A 83 -8.42 -5.59 -6.09
N PRO A 84 -7.73 -6.49 -6.82
CA PRO A 84 -6.30 -6.35 -7.09
C PRO A 84 -5.92 -5.07 -7.83
N GLN A 85 -6.80 -4.57 -8.70
CA GLN A 85 -6.62 -3.34 -9.47
C GLN A 85 -7.08 -2.07 -8.73
N ASN A 86 -7.34 -2.13 -7.42
CA ASN A 86 -7.69 -0.97 -6.61
C ASN A 86 -6.43 -0.37 -5.95
N GLN A 87 -6.11 0.89 -6.23
CA GLN A 87 -4.90 1.54 -5.71
C GLN A 87 -4.90 1.74 -4.19
N SER A 88 -6.06 2.00 -3.58
CA SER A 88 -6.14 2.37 -2.15
C SER A 88 -5.49 1.36 -1.20
N PRO A 89 -5.79 0.04 -1.27
CA PRO A 89 -5.16 -0.93 -0.39
C PRO A 89 -3.66 -1.14 -0.69
N TRP A 90 -3.19 -0.94 -1.93
CA TRP A 90 -1.75 -0.97 -2.25
C TRP A 90 -1.00 0.22 -1.64
N ASN A 91 -1.57 1.43 -1.73
CA ASN A 91 -1.01 2.61 -1.07
C ASN A 91 -0.99 2.42 0.46
N TYR A 92 -2.05 1.83 1.01
CA TYR A 92 -2.12 1.50 2.44
C TYR A 92 -1.03 0.49 2.83
N LEU A 93 -0.85 -0.59 2.06
CA LEU A 93 0.19 -1.60 2.27
C LEU A 93 1.59 -0.95 2.34
N ARG A 94 1.92 -0.05 1.39
CA ARG A 94 3.19 0.69 1.40
C ARG A 94 3.36 1.54 2.65
N GLY A 95 2.30 2.22 3.09
CA GLY A 95 2.32 3.00 4.33
C GLY A 95 2.55 2.15 5.57
N VAL A 96 1.92 0.98 5.66
CA VAL A 96 2.09 0.02 6.77
C VAL A 96 3.54 -0.49 6.80
N LEU A 97 4.08 -0.88 5.65
CA LEU A 97 5.48 -1.31 5.51
C LEU A 97 6.45 -0.22 5.95
N ALA A 98 6.24 1.02 5.48
CA ALA A 98 7.04 2.16 5.88
C ALA A 98 7.01 2.37 7.39
N LYS A 99 5.82 2.37 8.01
CA LYS A 99 5.65 2.53 9.46
C LYS A 99 6.32 1.42 10.27
N GLY A 100 6.34 0.20 9.76
CA GLY A 100 7.04 -0.92 10.38
C GLY A 100 8.54 -1.01 10.05
N GLY A 101 9.08 -0.09 9.24
CA GLY A 101 10.47 -0.16 8.80
C GLY A 101 10.78 -1.40 7.95
N ARG A 102 9.77 -1.95 7.28
CA ARG A 102 9.87 -3.17 6.46
C ARG A 102 9.99 -2.79 4.99
N GLY A 103 10.91 -3.43 4.28
CA GLY A 103 11.05 -3.25 2.84
C GLY A 103 9.88 -3.89 2.06
N CYS A 104 9.56 -3.34 0.89
CA CYS A 104 8.51 -3.89 0.03
C CYS A 104 8.86 -5.29 -0.54
N ASP A 105 10.14 -5.67 -0.52
CA ASP A 105 10.62 -7.01 -0.84
C ASP A 105 10.05 -8.11 0.08
N SER A 106 9.61 -7.75 1.29
CA SER A 106 8.94 -8.67 2.22
C SER A 106 7.56 -9.13 1.74
N GLU A 107 6.92 -8.39 0.84
CA GLU A 107 5.60 -8.72 0.27
C GLU A 107 5.68 -9.02 -1.23
N ALA A 108 6.88 -9.24 -1.78
CA ALA A 108 7.03 -9.47 -3.21
C ALA A 108 6.37 -10.78 -3.66
N GLU A 109 6.49 -11.87 -2.87
CA GLU A 109 5.84 -13.15 -3.20
C GLU A 109 4.31 -13.01 -3.26
N PHE A 110 3.73 -12.19 -2.37
CA PHE A 110 2.30 -11.87 -2.42
C PHE A 110 1.95 -11.08 -3.70
N ALA A 111 2.75 -10.06 -4.04
CA ALA A 111 2.51 -9.26 -5.23
C ALA A 111 2.73 -10.04 -6.56
N GLU A 112 3.66 -10.99 -6.58
CA GLU A 112 3.91 -11.88 -7.73
C GLU A 112 2.69 -12.72 -8.11
N GLN A 113 1.80 -13.06 -7.16
CA GLN A 113 0.58 -13.83 -7.44
C GLN A 113 -0.38 -13.15 -8.43
N PHE A 114 -0.25 -11.84 -8.64
CA PHE A 114 -1.10 -11.08 -9.56
C PHE A 114 -0.55 -11.03 -10.99
N ILE A 115 0.56 -11.72 -11.26
CA ILE A 115 1.29 -11.63 -12.53
C ILE A 115 1.67 -13.03 -12.99
N THR A 116 1.38 -13.35 -14.24
CA THR A 116 1.78 -14.60 -14.89
C THR A 116 2.48 -14.28 -16.21
N GLY A 117 3.63 -14.91 -16.48
CA GLY A 117 4.34 -14.80 -17.76
C GLY A 117 4.74 -13.37 -18.15
N LEU A 118 5.25 -12.55 -17.22
CA LEU A 118 5.60 -11.15 -17.51
C LEU A 118 6.64 -11.06 -18.63
N GLY A 119 6.30 -10.38 -19.73
CA GLY A 119 7.14 -10.26 -20.93
C GLY A 119 7.02 -11.43 -21.92
N GLU A 120 6.16 -12.41 -21.65
CA GLU A 120 5.95 -13.59 -22.51
C GLU A 120 4.63 -13.48 -23.30
N GLU A 121 4.38 -14.42 -24.22
CA GLU A 121 3.13 -14.46 -25.01
C GLU A 121 1.89 -14.66 -24.12
N ALA A 122 2.02 -15.44 -23.04
CA ALA A 122 0.96 -15.73 -22.09
C ALA A 122 0.86 -14.69 -20.94
N GLU A 123 1.36 -13.47 -21.14
CA GLU A 123 1.37 -12.43 -20.11
C GLU A 123 -0.03 -12.02 -19.65
N ASP A 124 -0.31 -12.30 -18.38
CA ASP A 124 -1.52 -11.86 -17.67
C ASP A 124 -1.15 -11.08 -16.40
N VAL A 125 -1.69 -9.88 -16.26
CA VAL A 125 -1.47 -8.99 -15.11
C VAL A 125 -2.82 -8.57 -14.57
N ARG A 126 -3.14 -9.09 -13.39
CA ARG A 126 -4.39 -8.78 -12.68
C ARG A 126 -4.30 -7.48 -11.89
N SER A 127 -3.09 -6.94 -11.70
CA SER A 127 -2.85 -5.67 -11.03
C SER A 127 -1.63 -4.92 -11.58
N SER A 128 -1.85 -3.75 -12.18
CA SER A 128 -0.75 -2.84 -12.54
C SER A 128 -0.11 -2.20 -11.29
N HIS A 129 -0.83 -2.13 -10.17
CA HIS A 129 -0.26 -1.71 -8.90
C HIS A 129 0.72 -2.74 -8.34
N ALA A 130 0.48 -4.04 -8.56
CA ALA A 130 1.44 -5.08 -8.21
C ALA A 130 2.73 -4.96 -9.03
N LEU A 131 2.66 -4.59 -10.32
CA LEU A 131 3.87 -4.35 -11.15
C LEU A 131 4.72 -3.20 -10.60
N ASP A 132 4.09 -2.08 -10.23
CA ASP A 132 4.79 -0.94 -9.62
C ASP A 132 5.40 -1.32 -8.27
N PHE A 133 4.66 -2.09 -7.46
CA PHE A 133 5.15 -2.63 -6.19
C PHE A 133 6.38 -3.53 -6.40
N LEU A 134 6.32 -4.45 -7.36
CA LEU A 134 7.40 -5.38 -7.65
C LEU A 134 8.62 -4.71 -8.27
N ALA A 135 8.46 -3.64 -9.04
CA ALA A 135 9.60 -2.90 -9.56
C ALA A 135 10.53 -2.42 -8.42
N GLU A 136 9.94 -1.95 -7.32
CA GLU A 136 10.69 -1.54 -6.13
C GLU A 136 11.22 -2.74 -5.34
N ALA A 137 10.41 -3.79 -5.17
CA ALA A 137 10.81 -5.00 -4.46
C ALA A 137 12.00 -5.71 -5.14
N TYR A 138 12.00 -5.81 -6.47
CA TYR A 138 13.12 -6.38 -7.22
C TYR A 138 14.37 -5.51 -7.13
N LEU A 139 14.23 -4.19 -7.14
CA LEU A 139 15.36 -3.29 -6.94
C LEU A 139 16.01 -3.50 -5.56
N LEU A 140 15.21 -3.62 -4.49
CA LEU A 140 15.70 -3.91 -3.14
C LEU A 140 16.40 -5.27 -3.06
N ARG A 141 15.95 -6.26 -3.83
CA ARG A 141 16.60 -7.58 -3.99
C ARG A 141 17.84 -7.55 -4.89
N GLY A 142 18.16 -6.41 -5.51
CA GLY A 142 19.28 -6.26 -6.45
C GLY A 142 19.00 -6.74 -7.88
N ASP A 143 17.76 -7.14 -8.19
CA ASP A 143 17.34 -7.61 -9.51
C ASP A 143 16.85 -6.44 -10.38
N ARG A 144 17.81 -5.67 -10.90
CA ARG A 144 17.53 -4.51 -11.74
C ARG A 144 16.85 -4.86 -13.06
N GLU A 145 17.11 -6.04 -13.61
CA GLU A 145 16.54 -6.47 -14.89
C GLU A 145 15.04 -6.72 -14.75
N ARG A 146 14.62 -7.48 -13.72
CA ARG A 146 13.17 -7.67 -13.46
C ARG A 146 12.49 -6.38 -13.05
N ALA A 147 13.16 -5.52 -12.28
CA ALA A 147 12.63 -4.19 -11.96
C ALA A 147 12.36 -3.34 -13.22
N LYS A 148 13.33 -3.28 -14.15
CA LYS A 148 13.17 -2.58 -15.43
C LYS A 148 12.12 -3.22 -16.33
N LEU A 149 11.99 -4.55 -16.30
CA LEU A 149 10.94 -5.26 -17.02
C LEU A 149 9.56 -4.83 -16.51
N CYS A 150 9.33 -4.82 -15.19
CA CYS A 150 8.05 -4.34 -14.62
C CYS A 150 7.70 -2.93 -15.10
N LEU A 151 8.63 -1.97 -15.00
CA LEU A 151 8.41 -0.59 -15.42
C LEU A 151 8.14 -0.46 -16.93
N ARG A 152 8.84 -1.23 -17.75
CA ARG A 152 8.63 -1.25 -19.19
C ARG A 152 7.25 -1.79 -19.55
N ARG A 153 6.82 -2.89 -18.92
CA ARG A 153 5.49 -3.48 -19.16
C ARG A 153 4.35 -2.59 -18.68
N LEU A 154 4.57 -1.81 -17.62
CA LEU A 154 3.67 -0.72 -17.23
C LEU A 154 3.56 0.34 -18.33
N ALA A 155 4.69 0.81 -18.85
CA ALA A 155 4.72 1.82 -19.90
C ALA A 155 4.05 1.37 -21.21
N GLU A 156 4.32 0.13 -21.64
CA GLU A 156 3.90 -0.35 -22.96
C GLU A 156 2.46 -0.88 -23.00
N LYS A 157 1.97 -1.50 -21.91
CA LYS A 157 0.72 -2.27 -21.95
C LYS A 157 -0.22 -2.01 -20.78
N TRP A 158 0.29 -2.07 -19.55
CA TRP A 158 -0.59 -2.17 -18.37
C TRP A 158 -0.98 -0.82 -17.75
N ASP A 159 -0.26 0.24 -18.10
CA ASP A 159 -0.56 1.61 -17.68
C ASP A 159 0.04 2.68 -18.63
N PRO A 160 -0.31 2.64 -19.93
CA PRO A 160 0.31 3.48 -20.95
C PRO A 160 0.00 4.98 -20.76
N VAL A 161 -1.05 5.33 -20.03
CA VAL A 161 -1.35 6.74 -19.71
C VAL A 161 -0.24 7.41 -18.89
N ARG A 162 0.55 6.62 -18.14
CA ARG A 162 1.72 7.07 -17.37
C ARG A 162 3.05 6.64 -18.00
N GLU A 163 3.08 6.32 -19.30
CA GLU A 163 4.28 5.89 -20.02
C GLU A 163 5.50 6.76 -19.72
N GLY A 164 5.37 8.09 -19.84
CA GLY A 164 6.47 9.02 -19.57
C GLY A 164 7.04 8.93 -18.15
N TYR A 165 6.18 8.69 -17.15
CA TYR A 165 6.58 8.51 -15.77
C TYR A 165 7.34 7.18 -15.57
N TRP A 166 6.84 6.09 -16.17
CA TRP A 166 7.50 4.79 -16.09
C TRP A 166 8.85 4.76 -16.81
N ASN A 167 8.94 5.38 -17.98
CA ASN A 167 10.18 5.56 -18.72
C ASN A 167 11.19 6.41 -17.96
N TYR A 168 10.74 7.46 -17.27
CA TYR A 168 11.60 8.24 -16.37
C TYR A 168 12.14 7.38 -15.24
N ARG A 169 11.27 6.67 -14.50
CA ARG A 169 11.71 5.77 -13.41
C ARG A 169 12.68 4.69 -13.88
N ALA A 170 12.45 4.10 -15.05
CA ALA A 170 13.31 3.05 -15.57
C ALA A 170 14.73 3.56 -15.92
N LYS A 171 14.89 4.85 -16.23
CA LYS A 171 16.20 5.48 -16.45
C LYS A 171 16.97 5.73 -15.16
N GLU A 172 16.27 5.91 -14.04
CA GLU A 172 16.86 6.13 -12.71
C GLU A 172 17.28 4.83 -12.01
N LEU A 173 16.89 3.66 -12.55
CA LEU A 173 17.28 2.32 -12.06
C LEU A 173 18.64 1.83 -12.61
#